data_AF-A0A443HL18-F1
#
_entry.id   AF-A0A443HL18-F1
#
_cell.length_a   1.000
_cell.length_b   1.000
_cell.length_c   1.000
_cell.angle_alpha   90.00
_cell.angle_beta   90.00
_cell.angle_gamma   90.00
#
_symmetry.space_group_name_H-M   'P 1'
#
loop_
_entity.id
_entity.type
_entity.pdbx_description
1 polymer ?
#
loop_
_entity_poly.entity_id
_entity_poly.type
_entity_poly.pdbx_seq_one_letter_code
_entity_poly.pdbx_strand_id
1 'polypeptide(L)'
;MNGAAQKLKTAAPTQQAIVLAYRQLYRQGLKVLNYSTPARHVLRRILRTSFRSASRDEFDPNRVANTLQFLQRAADSRGLEHKIVKNLIMVRYWEQPQVKKDARVFKNQDVNDIFLRRSSNAHFNSTLMLLNESLGTCLR
;
A
#
# COMPACT_ATOMS: atom_id res chain seq x y z
N MET A 1 -41.30 20.61 12.09
CA MET A 1 -40.05 21.40 12.16
C MET A 1 -39.02 20.70 11.30
N ASN A 2 -38.73 21.31 10.15
CA ASN A 2 -38.14 20.69 8.97
C ASN A 2 -36.64 20.47 9.10
N GLY A 3 -36.18 19.44 8.37
CA GLY A 3 -34.81 18.99 8.31
C GLY A 3 -33.82 20.08 7.94
N ALA A 4 -32.76 20.18 8.73
CA ALA A 4 -31.52 20.85 8.39
C ALA A 4 -30.32 20.11 9.00
N ALA A 5 -30.41 18.77 9.10
CA ALA A 5 -29.22 17.94 9.25
C ALA A 5 -28.51 17.95 7.89
N GLN A 6 -27.70 18.99 7.70
CA GLN A 6 -26.82 19.19 6.56
C GLN A 6 -26.00 17.93 6.35
N LYS A 7 -26.42 17.09 5.38
CA LYS A 7 -25.51 16.23 4.64
C LYS A 7 -24.46 17.17 4.06
N LEU A 8 -23.32 17.29 4.75
CA LEU A 8 -22.10 17.83 4.19
C LEU A 8 -21.86 17.07 2.88
N LYS A 9 -22.21 17.71 1.75
CA LYS A 9 -21.80 17.28 0.43
C LYS A 9 -20.28 17.23 0.49
N THR A 10 -19.71 16.04 0.62
CA THR A 10 -18.29 15.81 0.37
C THR A 10 -18.03 16.24 -1.07
N ALA A 11 -17.52 17.46 -1.23
CA ALA A 11 -17.09 17.96 -2.52
C ALA A 11 -16.10 16.94 -3.11
N ALA A 12 -16.26 16.63 -4.41
CA ALA A 12 -15.36 15.72 -5.09
C ALA A 12 -13.89 16.12 -4.81
N PRO A 13 -13.01 15.16 -4.51
CA PRO A 13 -11.67 15.45 -4.06
C PRO A 13 -10.93 16.28 -5.11
N THR A 14 -10.41 17.43 -4.69
CA THR A 14 -9.68 18.31 -5.60
C THR A 14 -8.39 17.64 -6.05
N GLN A 15 -7.96 17.90 -7.28
CA GLN A 15 -6.70 17.37 -7.81
C GLN A 15 -5.51 17.71 -6.90
N GLN A 16 -5.54 18.88 -6.25
CA GLN A 16 -4.54 19.31 -5.29
C GLN A 16 -4.50 18.39 -4.06
N ALA A 17 -5.66 18.02 -3.49
CA ALA A 17 -5.74 17.12 -2.35
C ALA A 17 -5.14 15.74 -2.66
N ILE A 18 -5.41 15.19 -3.85
CA ILE A 18 -4.85 13.90 -4.30
C ILE A 18 -3.31 13.98 -4.41
N VAL A 19 -2.78 15.06 -4.98
CA VAL A 19 -1.33 15.27 -5.10
C VAL A 19 -0.67 15.45 -3.72
N LEU A 20 -1.32 16.15 -2.80
CA LEU A 20 -0.83 16.32 -1.43
C LEU A 20 -0.81 14.98 -0.68
N ALA A 21 -1.88 14.19 -0.76
CA ALA A 21 -1.97 12.85 -0.21
C ALA A 21 -0.84 11.94 -0.73
N TYR A 22 -0.63 11.93 -2.06
CA TYR A 22 0.47 11.19 -2.68
C TYR A 22 1.83 11.60 -2.09
N ARG A 23 2.09 12.91 -1.97
CA ARG A 23 3.37 13.42 -1.45
C ARG A 23 3.57 13.05 0.02
N GLN A 24 2.53 13.16 0.84
CA GLN A 24 2.61 12.82 2.26
C GLN A 24 2.86 11.33 2.45
N LEU A 25 2.10 10.46 1.78
CA LEU A 25 2.28 9.01 1.85
C LEU A 25 3.67 8.60 1.39
N TYR A 26 4.17 9.22 0.31
CA TYR A 26 5.51 8.94 -0.19
C TYR A 26 6.59 9.33 0.81
N ARG A 27 6.54 10.55 1.36
CA ARG A 27 7.52 11.02 2.35
C ARG A 27 7.50 10.16 3.60
N GLN A 28 6.32 9.84 4.12
CA GLN A 28 6.21 9.04 5.34
C GLN A 28 6.65 7.59 5.10
N GLY A 29 6.26 6.99 3.98
CA GLY A 29 6.71 5.64 3.62
C GLY A 29 8.23 5.55 3.47
N LEU A 30 8.90 6.59 2.93
CA LEU A 30 10.36 6.61 2.87
C LEU A 30 11.02 6.60 4.26
N LYS A 31 10.45 7.32 5.24
CA LYS A 31 10.92 7.31 6.63
C LYS A 31 10.79 5.90 7.24
N VAL A 32 9.64 5.25 7.07
CA VAL A 32 9.43 3.88 7.57
C VAL A 32 10.49 2.91 7.03
N LEU A 33 10.87 3.08 5.77
CA LEU A 33 11.84 2.22 5.10
C LEU A 33 13.30 2.65 5.30
N ASN A 34 13.56 3.69 6.11
CA ASN A 34 14.87 4.30 6.30
C ASN A 34 15.59 4.59 4.96
N TYR A 35 14.83 5.00 3.94
CA TYR A 35 15.34 5.29 2.59
C TYR A 35 16.13 4.14 1.93
N SER A 36 15.95 2.90 2.39
CA SER A 36 16.72 1.74 1.92
C SER A 36 16.42 1.36 0.47
N THR A 37 17.45 0.84 -0.21
CA THR A 37 17.35 0.18 -1.51
C THR A 37 17.27 -1.33 -1.31
N PRO A 38 16.41 -2.07 -2.04
CA PRO A 38 15.54 -1.62 -3.15
C PRO A 38 14.17 -1.07 -2.70
N ALA A 39 13.84 -1.12 -1.41
CA ALA A 39 12.52 -0.83 -0.84
C ALA A 39 11.91 0.52 -1.29
N ARG A 40 12.70 1.59 -1.32
CA ARG A 40 12.24 2.93 -1.78
C ARG A 40 11.71 2.93 -3.21
N HIS A 41 12.28 2.11 -4.10
CA HIS A 41 11.86 2.02 -5.50
C HIS A 41 10.56 1.24 -5.63
N VAL A 42 10.40 0.19 -4.82
CA VAL A 42 9.16 -0.59 -4.70
C VAL A 42 8.02 0.30 -4.21
N LEU A 43 8.23 1.04 -3.12
CA LEU A 43 7.24 2.00 -2.59
C LEU A 43 6.82 3.02 -3.64
N ARG A 44 7.79 3.64 -4.34
CA ARG A 44 7.51 4.62 -5.39
C ARG A 44 6.66 4.00 -6.50
N ARG A 45 6.95 2.77 -6.90
CA ARG A 45 6.19 2.05 -7.94
C ARG A 45 4.76 1.79 -7.48
N ILE A 46 4.56 1.25 -6.28
CA ILE A 46 3.24 0.98 -5.70
C ILE A 46 2.39 2.26 -5.67
N LEU A 47 2.93 3.35 -5.12
CA LEU A 47 2.21 4.62 -5.03
C LEU A 47 1.89 5.19 -6.42
N ARG A 48 2.85 5.18 -7.35
CA ARG A 48 2.60 5.68 -8.71
C ARG A 48 1.54 4.87 -9.44
N THR A 49 1.57 3.55 -9.34
CA THR A 49 0.56 2.71 -9.98
C THR A 49 -0.79 2.93 -9.34
N SER A 50 -0.86 2.93 -8.01
CA SER A 50 -2.12 3.07 -7.25
C SER A 50 -2.84 4.39 -7.55
N PHE A 51 -2.13 5.52 -7.53
CA PHE A 51 -2.72 6.84 -7.79
C PHE A 51 -3.01 7.11 -9.26
N ARG A 52 -2.46 6.31 -10.19
CA ARG A 52 -2.74 6.44 -11.62
C ARG A 52 -3.86 5.52 -12.11
N SER A 53 -4.01 4.36 -11.48
CA SER A 53 -5.05 3.39 -11.83
C SER A 53 -6.36 3.61 -11.07
N ALA A 54 -6.31 4.26 -9.90
CA ALA A 54 -7.51 4.55 -9.12
C ALA A 54 -8.36 5.65 -9.77
N SER A 55 -9.67 5.47 -9.79
CA SER A 55 -10.62 6.53 -10.13
C SER A 55 -10.62 7.62 -9.06
N ARG A 56 -11.10 8.82 -9.40
CA ARG A 56 -11.22 9.92 -8.41
C ARG A 56 -12.25 9.60 -7.32
N ASP A 57 -13.24 8.76 -7.64
CA ASP A 57 -14.32 8.39 -6.74
C ASP A 57 -13.86 7.38 -5.67
N GLU A 58 -12.79 6.63 -5.94
CA GLU A 58 -12.13 5.75 -4.96
C GLU A 58 -11.27 6.50 -3.93
N PHE A 59 -11.05 7.81 -4.10
CA PHE A 59 -10.22 8.57 -3.17
C PHE A 59 -10.99 8.88 -1.88
N ASP A 60 -10.58 8.21 -0.80
CA ASP A 60 -11.09 8.45 0.55
C ASP A 60 -10.03 9.18 1.41
N PRO A 61 -10.25 10.46 1.77
CA PRO A 61 -9.31 11.23 2.58
C PRO A 61 -9.13 10.65 3.99
N ASN A 62 -10.15 9.99 4.56
CA ASN A 62 -10.07 9.38 5.88
C ASN A 62 -9.14 8.16 5.84
N ARG A 63 -9.25 7.33 4.79
CA ARG A 63 -8.34 6.19 4.62
C ARG A 63 -6.89 6.62 4.43
N VAL A 64 -6.67 7.72 3.71
CA VAL A 64 -5.34 8.32 3.57
C VAL A 64 -4.81 8.78 4.93
N ALA A 65 -5.62 9.48 5.73
CA ALA A 65 -5.22 9.96 7.05
C ALA A 65 -4.87 8.80 8.00
N ASN A 66 -5.69 7.76 8.05
CA ASN A 66 -5.43 6.55 8.83
C ASN A 66 -4.13 5.86 8.38
N THR A 67 -3.89 5.80 7.07
CA THR A 67 -2.67 5.22 6.51
C THR A 67 -1.44 6.04 6.89
N LEU A 68 -1.54 7.38 6.88
CA LEU A 68 -0.46 8.24 7.35
C LEU A 68 -0.15 8.01 8.83
N GLN A 69 -1.18 7.88 9.68
CA GLN A 69 -0.98 7.57 11.10
C GLN A 69 -0.34 6.19 11.29
N PHE A 70 -0.78 5.18 10.52
CA PHE A 70 -0.19 3.84 10.53
C PHE A 70 1.30 3.88 10.15
N LEU A 71 1.65 4.60 9.08
CA LEU A 71 3.04 4.78 8.66
C LEU A 71 3.85 5.62 9.66
N GLN A 72 3.24 6.56 10.37
CA GLN A 72 3.90 7.31 11.44
C GLN A 72 4.28 6.39 12.59
N ARG A 73 3.33 5.58 13.09
CA ARG A 73 3.60 4.56 14.13
C ARG A 73 4.67 3.56 13.70
N ALA A 74 4.64 3.14 12.43
CA ALA A 74 5.63 2.22 11.84
C ALA A 74 7.04 2.84 11.71
N ALA A 75 7.16 4.16 11.65
CA ALA A 75 8.44 4.87 11.63
C ALA A 75 8.97 5.09 13.06
N ASP A 76 8.09 5.51 13.98
CA ASP A 76 8.44 5.84 15.36
C ASP A 76 8.78 4.58 16.17
N SER A 77 7.97 3.54 16.01
CA SER A 77 8.14 2.26 16.68
C SER A 77 8.43 1.18 15.64
N ARG A 78 9.53 0.43 15.83
CA ARG A 78 9.82 -0.77 15.01
C ARG A 78 8.96 -1.97 15.44
N GLY A 79 7.68 -1.69 15.72
CA GLY A 79 6.69 -2.64 16.21
C GLY A 79 6.04 -3.47 15.10
N LEU A 80 4.78 -3.84 15.30
CA LEU A 80 4.04 -4.67 14.35
C LEU A 80 3.80 -3.95 13.02
N GLU A 81 3.43 -2.67 13.06
CA GLU A 81 3.16 -1.85 11.88
C GLU A 81 4.41 -1.77 10.99
N HIS A 82 5.59 -1.59 11.60
CA HIS A 82 6.86 -1.61 10.87
C HIS A 82 7.10 -2.96 10.17
N LYS A 83 6.87 -4.07 10.89
CA LYS A 83 7.03 -5.43 10.33
C LYS A 83 6.04 -5.67 9.19
N ILE A 84 4.79 -5.21 9.32
CA ILE A 84 3.76 -5.31 8.28
C ILE A 84 4.19 -4.55 7.03
N VAL A 85 4.59 -3.28 7.15
CA VAL A 85 5.05 -2.48 6.00
C VAL A 85 6.28 -3.10 5.34
N LYS A 86 7.26 -3.55 6.14
CA LYS A 86 8.46 -4.20 5.63
C LYS A 86 8.12 -5.48 4.87
N ASN A 87 7.25 -6.32 5.41
CA ASN A 87 6.81 -7.56 4.76
C ASN A 87 6.07 -7.25 3.45
N LEU A 88 5.14 -6.29 3.47
CA LEU A 88 4.42 -5.84 2.28
C LEU A 88 5.39 -5.42 1.16
N ILE A 89 6.37 -4.57 1.48
CA ILE A 89 7.37 -4.14 0.49
C ILE A 89 8.20 -5.31 -0.03
N MET A 90 8.57 -6.28 0.82
CA MET A 90 9.28 -7.48 0.40
C MET A 90 8.44 -8.33 -0.56
N VAL A 91 7.18 -8.62 -0.22
CA VAL A 91 6.27 -9.38 -1.10
C VAL A 91 6.14 -8.68 -2.46
N ARG A 92 5.91 -7.37 -2.46
CA ARG A 92 5.78 -6.57 -3.69
C ARG A 92 7.09 -6.48 -4.49
N TYR A 93 8.24 -6.57 -3.85
CA TYR A 93 9.54 -6.67 -4.53
C TYR A 93 9.67 -7.98 -5.32
N TRP A 94 9.38 -9.11 -4.68
CA TRP A 94 9.44 -10.44 -5.31
C TRP A 94 8.38 -10.65 -6.39
N GLU A 95 7.27 -9.92 -6.34
CA GLU A 95 6.25 -9.96 -7.39
C GLU A 95 6.68 -9.30 -8.70
N GLN A 96 7.73 -8.47 -8.69
CA GLN A 96 8.12 -7.70 -9.87
C GLN A 96 8.59 -8.62 -11.02
N PRO A 97 8.14 -8.37 -12.27
CA PRO A 97 8.51 -9.19 -13.41
C PRO A 97 10.03 -9.30 -13.64
N GLN A 98 10.79 -8.25 -13.29
CA GLN A 98 12.24 -8.25 -13.44
C GLN A 98 12.90 -9.22 -12.45
N VAL A 99 12.54 -9.12 -11.16
CA VAL A 99 12.99 -10.07 -10.13
C VAL A 99 12.57 -11.50 -10.45
N LYS A 100 11.37 -11.71 -11.03
CA LYS A 100 10.93 -13.04 -11.49
C LYS A 100 11.73 -13.57 -12.66
N LYS A 101 12.21 -12.71 -13.57
CA LYS A 101 13.08 -13.11 -14.69
C LYS A 101 14.46 -13.51 -14.17
N ASP A 102 15.00 -12.73 -13.23
CA ASP A 102 16.27 -13.03 -12.56
C ASP A 102 16.15 -14.29 -11.69
N ALA A 103 14.98 -14.51 -11.08
CA ALA A 103 14.72 -15.71 -10.29
C ALA A 103 14.56 -16.99 -11.14
N ARG A 104 14.29 -16.89 -12.45
CA ARG A 104 14.36 -18.05 -13.37
C ARG A 104 15.79 -18.54 -13.57
N VAL A 105 16.80 -17.77 -13.13
CA VAL A 105 18.18 -18.26 -13.00
C VAL A 105 18.28 -19.28 -11.86
N PHE A 106 17.39 -19.25 -10.85
CA PHE A 106 17.19 -20.37 -9.91
C PHE A 106 16.38 -21.48 -10.61
N LYS A 107 17.05 -22.18 -11.50
CA LYS A 107 16.52 -23.04 -12.57
C LYS A 107 15.75 -24.31 -12.15
N ASN A 108 15.46 -24.48 -10.84
CA ASN A 108 14.91 -25.73 -10.29
C ASN A 108 13.61 -25.55 -9.49
N GLN A 109 12.82 -24.50 -9.73
CA GLN A 109 11.50 -24.41 -9.09
C GLN A 109 10.50 -25.37 -9.74
N ASP A 110 9.95 -26.25 -8.93
CA ASP A 110 8.89 -27.17 -9.34
C ASP A 110 7.59 -26.40 -9.63
N VAL A 111 6.70 -26.98 -10.44
CA VAL A 111 5.34 -26.45 -10.70
C VAL A 111 4.58 -26.28 -9.38
N ASN A 112 4.81 -27.18 -8.42
CA ASN A 112 4.27 -27.09 -7.07
C ASN A 112 4.75 -25.84 -6.33
N ASP A 113 6.03 -25.46 -6.43
CA ASP A 113 6.55 -24.26 -5.77
C ASP A 113 5.93 -22.98 -6.34
N ILE A 114 5.69 -22.95 -7.65
CA ILE A 114 5.03 -21.82 -8.32
C ILE A 114 3.58 -21.72 -7.85
N PHE A 115 2.87 -22.85 -7.77
CA PHE A 115 1.49 -22.90 -7.29
C PHE A 115 1.39 -22.45 -5.83
N LEU A 116 2.24 -22.99 -4.95
CA LEU A 116 2.30 -22.62 -3.55
C LEU A 116 2.53 -21.12 -3.37
N ARG A 117 3.52 -20.54 -4.06
CA ARG A 117 3.76 -19.08 -4.01
C ARG A 117 2.56 -18.27 -4.48
N ARG A 118 1.89 -18.70 -5.55
CA ARG A 118 0.69 -18.02 -6.06
C ARG A 118 -0.44 -18.05 -5.03
N SER A 119 -0.67 -19.22 -4.42
CA SER A 119 -1.68 -19.40 -3.38
C SER A 119 -1.35 -18.56 -2.14
N SER A 120 -0.12 -18.59 -1.64
CA SER A 120 0.33 -17.76 -0.52
C SER A 120 0.17 -16.26 -0.78
N ASN A 121 0.50 -15.80 -2.00
CA ASN A 121 0.27 -14.40 -2.36
C ASN A 121 -1.21 -14.05 -2.43
N ALA A 122 -2.07 -14.96 -2.89
CA ALA A 122 -3.51 -14.75 -2.86
C ALA A 122 -4.03 -14.59 -1.42
N HIS A 123 -3.64 -15.49 -0.51
CA HIS A 123 -3.97 -15.38 0.91
C HIS A 123 -3.44 -14.08 1.52
N PHE A 124 -2.19 -13.71 1.22
CA PHE A 124 -1.61 -12.45 1.67
C PHE A 124 -2.43 -11.24 1.22
N ASN A 125 -2.85 -11.19 -0.05
CA ASN A 125 -3.67 -10.10 -0.58
C ASN A 125 -5.05 -10.05 0.10
N SER A 126 -5.67 -11.20 0.37
CA SER A 126 -6.94 -11.26 1.10
C SER A 126 -6.78 -10.75 2.54
N THR A 127 -5.73 -11.15 3.25
CA THR A 127 -5.44 -10.64 4.59
C THR A 127 -5.15 -9.14 4.59
N LEU A 128 -4.41 -8.64 3.60
CA LEU A 128 -4.15 -7.21 3.44
C LEU A 128 -5.45 -6.43 3.21
N MET A 129 -6.37 -6.96 2.41
CA MET A 129 -7.69 -6.38 2.21
C MET A 129 -8.47 -6.30 3.52
N LEU A 130 -8.53 -7.38 4.31
CA LEU A 130 -9.20 -7.38 5.61
C LEU A 130 -8.56 -6.41 6.60
N LEU A 131 -7.23 -6.29 6.60
CA LEU A 131 -6.51 -5.30 7.40
C LEU A 131 -6.88 -3.86 6.99
N ASN A 132 -6.96 -3.60 5.70
CA ASN A 132 -7.34 -2.31 5.17
C ASN A 132 -8.77 -1.94 5.56
N GLU A 133 -9.69 -2.89 5.56
CA GLU A 133 -11.08 -2.67 5.97
C GLU A 133 -11.19 -2.47 7.49
N SER A 134 -10.48 -3.27 8.30
CA SER A 134 -10.56 -3.17 9.77
C SER A 134 -9.94 -1.90 10.33
N LEU A 135 -8.83 -1.43 9.75
CA LEU A 135 -8.14 -0.20 10.17
C LEU A 135 -8.56 1.03 9.36
N GLY A 136 -9.43 0.85 8.35
CA GLY A 136 -9.75 1.90 7.39
C GLY A 136 -8.48 2.47 6.74
N THR A 137 -7.53 1.64 6.34
CA THR A 137 -6.29 2.06 5.66
C THR A 137 -6.34 1.72 4.17
N CYS A 138 -5.39 2.21 3.39
CA CYS A 138 -5.32 2.00 1.93
C CYS A 138 -3.96 1.44 1.50
N LEU A 139 -3.43 0.47 2.25
CA LEU A 139 -2.16 -0.20 1.91
C LEU A 139 -2.35 -1.06 0.65
N ARG A 140 -1.36 -1.05 -0.25
CA ARG A 140 -1.37 -1.82 -1.49
C ARG A 140 -0.04 -2.53 -1.71
#